data_AF-A0A1S3IAN2-F1
#
_entry.id   AF-A0A1S3IAN2-F1
#
_cell.length_a   1.000
_cell.length_b   1.000
_cell.length_c   1.000
_cell.angle_alpha   90.00
_cell.angle_beta   90.00
_cell.angle_gamma   90.00
#
_symmetry.space_group_name_H-M   'P 1'
#
loop_
_entity.id
_entity.type
_entity.pdbx_description
1 polymer ?
#
loop_
_entity_poly.entity_id
_entity_poly.type
_entity_poly.pdbx_seq_one_letter_code
_entity_poly.pdbx_strand_id
1 'polypeptide(L)'
;MAVSAIRCSLFLGIVFGAFVTGQIHPDTVTEPTGNQCTLSFTIPEESFGASCDKYDDQIALLSSQLKSATEEYQTQLNLESDKRRDLETLLQTEMSKRQALENKTLILEQRLQQEVLNRLTLENQQLTDSNTVRSELTQLQTQLSNFISSQSKWTLMFKAVKGAGGDLYNLWTSNQVLNEGNALAQSLEPTLLEHYKTSVVNDWAKHNIKYVKLALYQGGIERLTLIFNAVGSDKMNWFAKDRLISSPYVDIYTSSINFFSIRGTPSSVSGQYGRYFYISQSHNGCPKDYGWLAVPNNAFVCAYEKYPAYPVFLYAPGHTAINWAKGKHGEADVLAIFMATE
;
A
#
# COMPACT_ATOMS: atom_id res chain seq x y z
N MET A 1 13.51 21.73 -45.03
CA MET A 1 14.83 21.06 -44.96
C MET A 1 14.78 19.55 -45.23
N ALA A 2 13.66 18.83 -44.99
CA ALA A 2 13.59 17.37 -45.24
C ALA A 2 13.61 16.94 -46.72
N VAL A 3 13.23 17.83 -47.67
CA VAL A 3 13.12 17.48 -49.10
C VAL A 3 14.47 17.51 -49.83
N SER A 4 15.47 18.22 -49.30
CA SER A 4 16.78 18.37 -49.96
C SER A 4 17.79 17.28 -49.59
N ALA A 5 17.73 16.75 -48.37
CA ALA A 5 18.60 15.64 -47.93
C ALA A 5 18.34 14.36 -48.74
N ILE A 6 17.09 14.12 -49.14
CA ILE A 6 16.67 12.97 -49.96
C ILE A 6 17.32 13.02 -51.35
N ARG A 7 17.56 14.21 -51.91
CA ARG A 7 18.17 14.35 -53.25
C ARG A 7 19.68 14.12 -53.25
N CYS A 8 20.38 14.43 -52.16
CA CYS A 8 21.82 14.16 -52.04
C CYS A 8 22.10 12.65 -51.86
N SER A 9 21.25 11.94 -51.11
CA SER A 9 21.33 10.48 -50.95
C SER A 9 21.01 9.73 -52.25
N LEU A 10 20.09 10.24 -53.07
CA LEU A 10 19.78 9.68 -54.39
C LEU A 10 20.95 9.86 -55.38
N PHE A 11 21.76 10.91 -55.25
CA PHE A 11 22.94 11.11 -56.09
C PHE A 11 24.12 10.21 -55.69
N LEU A 12 24.34 10.00 -54.38
CA LEU A 12 25.31 9.01 -53.86
C LEU A 12 24.98 7.57 -54.30
N GLY A 13 23.69 7.23 -54.40
CA GLY A 13 23.23 5.94 -54.94
C GLY A 13 23.51 5.76 -56.44
N ILE A 14 23.46 6.84 -57.23
CA ILE A 14 23.77 6.80 -58.67
C ILE A 14 25.27 6.67 -58.91
N VAL A 15 26.12 7.29 -58.08
CA VAL A 15 27.58 7.20 -58.22
C VAL A 15 28.12 5.83 -57.79
N PHE A 16 27.52 5.15 -56.80
CA PHE A 16 27.86 3.76 -56.49
C PHE A 16 27.50 2.78 -57.62
N GLY A 17 26.45 3.08 -58.40
CA GLY A 17 26.07 2.31 -59.59
C GLY A 17 27.06 2.45 -60.76
N ALA A 18 27.77 3.58 -60.86
CA ALA A 18 28.75 3.83 -61.91
C ALA A 18 30.13 3.19 -61.65
N PHE A 19 30.38 2.70 -60.44
CA PHE A 19 31.63 2.01 -60.09
C PHE A 19 31.78 0.62 -60.74
N VAL A 20 30.74 0.09 -61.38
CA VAL A 20 30.75 -1.22 -62.06
C VAL A 20 31.22 -1.13 -63.52
N THR A 21 31.33 0.07 -64.12
CA THR A 21 31.63 0.18 -65.57
C THR A 21 32.86 1.01 -65.95
N GLY A 22 33.72 1.39 -64.99
CA GLY A 22 35.12 1.73 -65.28
C GLY A 22 35.38 2.78 -66.38
N GLN A 23 34.73 3.95 -66.32
CA GLN A 23 35.20 5.14 -67.03
C GLN A 23 35.02 6.38 -66.15
N ILE A 24 36.12 7.10 -65.91
CA ILE A 24 36.15 8.35 -65.14
C ILE A 24 36.63 9.46 -66.08
N HIS A 25 35.79 10.48 -66.30
CA HIS A 25 36.23 11.81 -66.72
C HIS A 25 35.84 12.82 -65.62
N PRO A 26 36.74 13.77 -65.27
CA PRO A 26 36.45 14.77 -64.25
C PRO A 26 35.61 15.89 -64.88
N ASP A 27 34.30 15.75 -64.89
CA ASP A 27 33.42 16.81 -65.37
C ASP A 27 33.17 17.84 -64.27
N THR A 28 33.62 19.07 -64.50
CA THR A 28 33.24 20.25 -63.71
C THR A 28 31.81 20.62 -64.10
N VAL A 29 30.84 20.33 -63.23
CA VAL A 29 29.44 20.67 -63.47
C VAL A 29 29.17 22.08 -62.93
N THR A 30 28.86 23.02 -63.83
CA THR A 30 28.41 24.38 -63.49
C THR A 30 26.89 24.45 -63.54
N GLU A 31 26.25 24.87 -62.45
CA GLU A 31 24.81 25.13 -62.41
C GLU A 31 24.46 26.48 -63.07
N PRO A 32 23.21 26.68 -63.56
CA PRO A 32 22.82 27.79 -64.42
C PRO A 32 22.71 29.17 -63.73
N THR A 33 23.41 29.37 -62.62
CA THR A 33 23.53 30.67 -61.93
C THR A 33 24.97 31.19 -61.83
N GLY A 34 25.94 30.55 -62.50
CA GLY A 34 27.32 31.04 -62.58
C GLY A 34 28.20 30.76 -61.37
N ASN A 35 27.78 29.86 -60.47
CA ASN A 35 28.57 29.50 -59.29
C ASN A 35 29.27 28.15 -59.51
N GLN A 36 30.58 28.12 -59.29
CA GLN A 36 31.42 26.94 -59.41
C GLN A 36 31.45 26.18 -58.08
N CYS A 37 30.87 24.97 -58.03
CA CYS A 37 31.19 24.01 -56.97
C CYS A 37 32.28 23.08 -57.51
N THR A 38 33.36 22.87 -56.74
CA THR A 38 34.50 22.07 -57.20
C THR A 38 34.53 20.74 -56.44
N LEU A 39 34.60 19.63 -57.18
CA LEU A 39 34.81 18.29 -56.66
C LEU A 39 36.26 17.89 -56.89
N SER A 40 37.03 17.74 -55.82
CA SER A 40 38.43 17.30 -55.87
C SER A 40 38.58 15.91 -55.27
N PHE A 41 39.27 15.02 -56.01
CA PHE A 41 39.49 13.62 -55.66
C PHE A 41 41.01 13.39 -55.54
N THR A 42 41.50 12.99 -54.36
CA THR A 42 42.90 12.57 -54.19
C THR A 42 42.98 11.38 -53.23
N ILE A 43 43.67 10.30 -53.61
CA ILE A 43 44.02 9.13 -52.77
C ILE A 43 45.42 8.67 -53.22
N PRO A 44 46.37 8.32 -52.31
CA PRO A 44 46.14 7.70 -51.01
C PRO A 44 46.54 8.51 -49.78
N GLU A 45 45.83 8.20 -48.69
CA GLU A 45 45.87 8.81 -47.35
C GLU A 45 45.07 10.12 -47.20
N GLU A 46 43.77 9.93 -46.96
CA GLU A 46 42.75 10.83 -46.37
C GLU A 46 42.05 11.96 -47.17
N SER A 47 40.71 11.96 -46.99
CA SER A 47 39.68 13.00 -47.17
C SER A 47 39.01 13.20 -48.55
N PHE A 48 37.67 13.19 -48.51
CA PHE A 48 36.75 13.58 -49.59
C PHE A 48 36.12 14.93 -49.24
N GLY A 49 36.23 15.92 -50.14
CA GLY A 49 35.63 17.25 -49.96
C GLY A 49 34.96 17.76 -51.23
N ALA A 50 33.70 18.18 -51.10
CA ALA A 50 33.00 19.03 -52.07
C ALA A 50 32.75 20.38 -51.38
N SER A 51 33.24 21.47 -51.96
CA SER A 51 33.10 22.82 -51.41
C SER A 51 32.34 23.69 -52.41
N CYS A 52 31.39 24.45 -51.90
CA CYS A 52 30.65 25.42 -52.69
C CYS A 52 30.49 26.70 -51.86
N ASP A 53 31.30 27.71 -52.19
CA ASP A 53 31.55 28.93 -51.40
C ASP A 53 30.27 29.60 -50.86
N LYS A 54 29.18 29.58 -51.63
CA LYS A 54 27.88 30.17 -51.23
C LYS A 54 27.22 29.48 -50.03
N TYR A 55 27.43 28.17 -49.87
CA TYR A 55 26.82 27.37 -48.81
C TYR A 55 27.79 27.03 -47.69
N ASP A 56 29.10 27.11 -47.94
CA ASP A 56 30.12 26.81 -46.94
C ASP A 56 30.04 27.78 -45.75
N ASP A 57 29.83 29.08 -46.01
CA ASP A 57 29.61 30.07 -44.94
C ASP A 57 28.32 29.80 -44.14
N GLN A 58 27.25 29.35 -44.81
CA GLN A 58 25.97 29.02 -44.14
C GLN A 58 26.08 27.74 -43.31
N ILE A 59 26.80 26.73 -43.81
CA ILE A 59 27.08 25.48 -43.09
C ILE A 59 27.99 25.76 -41.90
N ALA A 60 29.01 26.62 -42.06
CA ALA A 60 29.88 27.04 -40.96
C ALA A 60 29.09 27.79 -39.87
N LEU A 61 28.20 28.71 -40.26
CA LEU A 61 27.33 29.44 -39.35
C LEU A 61 26.36 28.50 -38.60
N LEU A 62 25.66 27.62 -39.31
CA LEU A 62 24.74 26.65 -38.70
C LEU A 62 25.47 25.66 -37.79
N SER A 63 26.66 25.22 -38.18
CA SER A 63 27.50 24.34 -37.35
C SER A 63 27.95 25.04 -36.06
N SER A 64 28.31 26.32 -36.15
CA SER A 64 28.64 27.16 -34.99
C SER A 64 27.43 27.36 -34.07
N GLN A 65 26.25 27.65 -34.62
CA GLN A 65 25.01 27.79 -33.87
C GLN A 65 24.59 26.48 -33.18
N LEU A 66 24.69 25.36 -33.88
CA LEU A 66 24.38 24.04 -33.32
C LEU A 66 25.34 23.67 -32.18
N LYS A 67 26.63 23.98 -32.34
CA LYS A 67 27.63 23.78 -31.27
C LYS A 67 27.30 24.62 -30.04
N SER A 68 27.01 25.91 -30.22
CA SER A 68 26.63 26.81 -29.13
C SER A 68 25.36 26.34 -28.41
N ALA A 69 24.33 25.94 -29.16
CA ALA A 69 23.08 25.44 -28.59
C ALA A 69 23.27 24.11 -27.82
N THR A 70 24.17 23.26 -28.29
CA THR A 70 24.52 21.99 -27.62
C THR A 70 25.25 22.25 -26.31
N GLU A 71 26.20 23.19 -26.29
CA GLU A 71 26.94 23.60 -25.09
C GLU A 71 26.01 24.23 -24.04
N GLU A 72 25.05 25.06 -24.47
CA GLU A 72 24.04 25.64 -23.58
C GLU A 72 23.13 24.57 -22.98
N TYR A 73 22.62 23.64 -23.80
CA TYR A 73 21.80 22.53 -23.32
C TYR A 73 22.56 21.63 -22.33
N GLN A 74 23.82 21.31 -22.61
CA GLN A 74 24.65 20.51 -21.72
C GLN A 74 24.89 21.22 -20.38
N THR A 75 25.07 22.54 -20.40
CA THR A 75 25.21 23.35 -19.19
C THR A 75 23.95 23.31 -18.34
N GLN A 76 22.76 23.43 -18.97
CA GLN A 76 21.48 23.33 -18.27
C GLN A 76 21.26 21.93 -17.67
N LEU A 77 21.63 20.87 -18.40
CA LEU A 77 21.52 19.49 -17.92
C LEU A 77 22.41 19.26 -16.69
N ASN A 78 23.64 19.77 -16.72
CA ASN A 78 24.57 19.67 -15.59
C ASN A 78 24.01 20.41 -14.36
N LEU A 79 23.49 21.63 -14.54
CA LEU A 79 22.87 22.41 -13.47
C LEU A 79 21.68 21.67 -12.84
N GLU A 80 20.82 21.06 -13.66
CA GLU A 80 19.67 20.31 -13.17
C GLU A 80 20.09 19.01 -12.46
N SER A 81 21.17 18.39 -12.91
CA SER A 81 21.77 17.23 -12.23
C SER A 81 22.34 17.59 -10.85
N ASP A 82 22.95 18.77 -10.72
CA ASP A 82 23.48 19.26 -9.46
C ASP A 82 22.35 19.60 -8.48
N LYS A 83 21.28 20.28 -8.94
CA LYS A 83 20.07 20.51 -8.13
C LYS A 83 19.44 19.22 -7.63
N ARG A 84 19.40 18.16 -8.46
CA ARG A 84 18.89 16.85 -8.05
C ARG A 84 19.76 16.24 -6.94
N ARG A 85 21.08 16.33 -7.06
CA ARG A 85 22.02 15.84 -6.03
C ARG A 85 21.87 16.60 -4.71
N ASP A 86 21.69 17.91 -4.77
CA ASP A 86 21.45 18.75 -3.58
C ASP A 86 20.11 18.40 -2.93
N LEU A 87 19.05 18.19 -3.72
CA LEU A 87 17.74 17.79 -3.22
C LEU A 87 17.77 16.40 -2.57
N GLU A 88 18.48 15.44 -3.17
CA GLU A 88 18.69 14.11 -2.60
C GLU A 88 19.45 14.17 -1.27
N THR A 89 20.47 15.04 -1.18
CA THR A 89 21.24 15.26 0.06
C THR A 89 20.36 15.89 1.15
N LEU A 90 19.52 16.86 0.79
CA LEU A 90 18.57 17.49 1.70
C LEU A 90 17.52 16.48 2.19
N LEU A 91 16.98 15.67 1.27
CA LEU A 91 16.01 14.62 1.59
C LEU A 91 16.62 13.60 2.56
N GLN A 92 17.85 13.13 2.31
CA GLN A 92 18.53 12.18 3.17
C GLN A 92 18.79 12.77 4.58
N THR A 93 19.15 14.04 4.63
CA THR A 93 19.34 14.78 5.89
C THR A 93 18.03 14.87 6.67
N GLU A 94 16.93 15.21 6.00
CA GLU A 94 15.62 15.37 6.63
C GLU A 94 15.04 14.03 7.10
N MET A 95 15.22 12.96 6.33
CA MET A 95 14.85 11.60 6.75
C MET A 95 15.64 11.18 8.00
N SER A 96 16.93 11.48 8.05
CA SER A 96 17.77 11.16 9.21
C SER A 96 17.36 11.93 10.47
N LYS A 97 16.96 13.21 10.32
CA LYS A 97 16.37 14.00 11.41
C LYS A 97 15.03 13.44 11.88
N ARG A 98 14.16 13.01 10.96
CA ARG A 98 12.88 12.38 11.29
C ARG A 98 13.08 11.08 12.07
N GLN A 99 14.00 10.22 11.62
CA GLN A 99 14.34 9.01 12.36
C GLN A 99 14.87 9.30 13.76
N ALA A 100 15.71 10.33 13.90
CA ALA A 100 16.21 10.75 15.20
C ALA A 100 15.10 11.30 16.11
N LEU A 101 14.11 12.00 15.54
CA LEU A 101 12.96 12.48 16.28
C LEU A 101 12.04 11.33 16.72
N GLU A 102 11.74 10.37 15.82
CA GLU A 102 10.97 9.18 16.14
C GLU A 102 11.61 8.35 17.26
N ASN A 103 12.94 8.15 17.19
CA ASN A 103 13.68 7.47 18.25
C ASN A 103 13.58 8.21 19.60
N LYS A 104 13.62 9.55 19.57
CA LYS A 104 13.42 10.37 20.79
C LYS A 104 12.00 10.24 21.33
N THR A 105 10.99 10.29 20.48
CA THR A 105 9.58 10.11 20.86
C THR A 105 9.37 8.74 21.49
N LEU A 106 9.91 7.67 20.90
CA LEU A 106 9.83 6.32 21.45
C LEU A 106 10.46 6.22 22.85
N ILE A 107 11.63 6.83 23.05
CA ILE A 107 12.28 6.87 24.37
C ILE A 107 11.43 7.63 25.38
N LEU A 108 10.81 8.74 24.98
CA LEU A 108 9.92 9.51 25.86
C LEU A 108 8.66 8.72 26.20
N GLU A 109 8.06 8.03 25.24
CA GLU A 109 6.91 7.14 25.46
C GLU A 109 7.27 6.01 26.43
N GLN A 110 8.42 5.36 26.25
CA GLN A 110 8.90 4.33 27.17
C GLN A 110 9.13 4.86 28.58
N ARG A 111 9.72 6.06 28.71
CA ARG A 111 9.92 6.72 30.01
C ARG A 111 8.59 7.07 30.68
N LEU A 112 7.64 7.60 29.91
CA LEU A 112 6.31 7.93 30.41
C LEU A 112 5.56 6.67 30.85
N GLN A 113 5.62 5.60 30.06
CA GLN A 113 5.04 4.30 30.42
C GLN A 113 5.68 3.74 31.69
N GLN A 114 7.01 3.82 31.83
CA GLN A 114 7.69 3.37 33.03
C GLN A 114 7.32 4.22 34.25
N GLU A 115 7.19 5.53 34.10
CA GLU A 115 6.80 6.43 35.19
C GLU A 115 5.34 6.18 35.62
N VAL A 116 4.44 5.97 34.67
CA VAL A 116 3.04 5.57 34.93
C VAL A 116 3.02 4.21 35.64
N LEU A 117 3.79 3.23 35.17
CA LEU A 117 3.88 1.91 35.81
C LEU A 117 4.43 2.00 37.24
N ASN A 118 5.45 2.84 37.47
CA ASN A 118 6.01 3.06 38.79
C ASN A 118 5.00 3.74 39.73
N ARG A 119 4.25 4.74 39.25
CA ARG A 119 3.17 5.38 40.02
C ARG A 119 2.04 4.40 40.35
N LEU A 120 1.59 3.61 39.38
CA LEU A 120 0.59 2.55 39.59
C LEU A 120 1.08 1.48 40.57
N THR A 121 2.37 1.17 40.56
CA THR A 121 2.96 0.21 41.50
C THR A 121 3.00 0.79 42.92
N LEU A 122 3.35 2.07 43.07
CA LEU A 122 3.35 2.78 44.36
C LEU A 122 1.93 2.90 44.92
N GLU A 123 0.95 3.26 44.09
CA GLU A 123 -0.47 3.29 44.46
C GLU A 123 -0.97 1.88 44.83
N ASN A 124 -0.65 0.84 44.04
CA ASN A 124 -1.00 -0.54 44.38
C ASN A 124 -0.36 -1.00 45.71
N GLN A 125 0.85 -0.56 46.02
CA GLN A 125 1.53 -0.88 47.27
C GLN A 125 0.87 -0.19 48.48
N GLN A 126 0.39 1.05 48.30
CA GLN A 126 -0.46 1.75 49.28
C GLN A 126 -1.87 1.15 49.41
N LEU A 127 -2.36 0.46 48.36
CA LEU A 127 -3.67 -0.20 48.31
C LEU A 127 -3.67 -1.65 48.85
N THR A 128 -2.51 -2.22 49.17
CA THR A 128 -2.39 -3.62 49.65
C THR A 128 -2.98 -3.85 51.04
N ASP A 129 -3.38 -2.81 51.77
CA ASP A 129 -3.93 -2.93 53.13
C ASP A 129 -5.48 -2.94 53.19
N SER A 130 -6.20 -2.87 52.05
CA SER A 130 -7.67 -2.92 52.12
C SER A 130 -8.33 -3.53 50.88
N ASN A 131 -8.87 -4.75 51.05
CA ASN A 131 -9.68 -5.46 50.04
C ASN A 131 -10.88 -4.64 49.52
N THR A 132 -11.33 -3.65 50.29
CA THR A 132 -12.43 -2.73 49.92
C THR A 132 -12.05 -1.87 48.72
N VAL A 133 -10.84 -1.31 48.66
CA VAL A 133 -10.46 -0.38 47.59
C VAL A 133 -10.24 -1.10 46.25
N ARG A 134 -9.79 -2.36 46.27
CA ARG A 134 -9.74 -3.19 45.05
C ARG A 134 -11.14 -3.40 44.45
N SER A 135 -12.16 -3.57 45.29
CA SER A 135 -13.54 -3.71 44.84
C SER A 135 -14.09 -2.41 44.26
N GLU A 136 -13.79 -1.28 44.89
CA GLU A 136 -14.19 0.06 44.42
C GLU A 136 -13.49 0.45 43.11
N LEU A 137 -12.20 0.13 42.96
CA LEU A 137 -11.44 0.39 41.73
C LEU A 137 -12.00 -0.40 40.54
N THR A 138 -12.36 -1.67 40.77
CA THR A 138 -12.99 -2.52 39.75
C THR A 138 -14.37 -1.97 39.36
N GLN A 139 -15.12 -1.47 40.33
CA GLN A 139 -16.42 -0.85 40.11
C GLN A 139 -16.30 0.48 39.35
N LEU A 140 -15.30 1.31 39.69
CA LEU A 140 -15.01 2.57 38.99
C LEU A 140 -14.52 2.34 37.56
N GLN A 141 -13.66 1.34 37.33
CA GLN A 141 -13.25 0.92 35.99
C GLN A 141 -14.45 0.45 35.15
N THR A 142 -15.37 -0.28 35.78
CA THR A 142 -16.62 -0.72 35.13
C THR A 142 -17.51 0.49 34.82
N GLN A 143 -17.68 1.42 35.76
CA GLN A 143 -18.47 2.64 35.57
C GLN A 143 -17.88 3.55 34.49
N LEU A 144 -16.57 3.75 34.46
CA LEU A 144 -15.89 4.54 33.45
C LEU A 144 -15.98 3.88 32.07
N SER A 145 -15.82 2.56 31.98
CA SER A 145 -16.00 1.81 30.74
C SER A 145 -17.43 1.92 30.23
N ASN A 146 -18.42 1.83 31.12
CA ASN A 146 -19.83 2.01 30.79
C ASN A 146 -20.14 3.45 30.37
N PHE A 147 -19.52 4.45 31.00
CA PHE A 147 -19.67 5.86 30.64
C PHE A 147 -19.03 6.19 29.28
N ILE A 148 -17.81 5.72 29.03
CA ILE A 148 -17.17 5.88 27.72
C ILE A 148 -18.00 5.16 26.64
N SER A 149 -18.54 3.98 26.96
CA SER A 149 -19.44 3.24 26.06
C SER A 149 -20.79 3.92 25.85
N SER A 150 -21.29 4.70 26.82
CA SER A 150 -22.53 5.48 26.66
C SER A 150 -22.33 6.79 25.90
N GLN A 151 -21.11 7.32 25.88
CA GLN A 151 -20.70 8.46 25.05
C GLN A 151 -20.29 8.02 23.62
N SER A 152 -19.79 6.79 23.48
CA SER A 152 -19.50 6.17 22.20
C SER A 152 -20.78 5.71 21.53
N LYS A 153 -21.01 6.13 20.28
CA LYS A 153 -22.11 5.59 19.45
C LYS A 153 -21.95 4.09 19.14
N TRP A 154 -20.77 3.53 19.41
CA TRP A 154 -20.41 2.15 19.10
C TRP A 154 -20.53 1.24 20.33
N THR A 155 -21.34 0.20 20.21
CA THR A 155 -21.46 -0.89 21.18
C THR A 155 -20.74 -2.13 20.66
N LEU A 156 -19.80 -2.68 21.44
CA LEU A 156 -19.09 -3.91 21.08
C LEU A 156 -20.06 -5.09 21.08
N MET A 157 -20.12 -5.84 19.99
CA MET A 157 -20.95 -7.05 19.88
C MET A 157 -20.14 -8.34 19.83
N PHE A 158 -18.90 -8.26 19.36
CA PHE A 158 -18.03 -9.41 19.15
C PHE A 158 -16.56 -9.02 19.22
N LYS A 159 -15.76 -9.86 19.86
CA LYS A 159 -14.30 -9.76 19.91
C LYS A 159 -13.68 -11.13 19.65
N ALA A 160 -12.75 -11.18 18.70
CA ALA A 160 -11.87 -12.32 18.48
C ALA A 160 -10.46 -11.96 18.94
N VAL A 161 -9.78 -12.91 19.57
CA VAL A 161 -8.40 -12.73 20.08
C VAL A 161 -7.48 -13.70 19.35
N LYS A 162 -6.35 -13.19 18.88
CA LYS A 162 -5.36 -13.97 18.13
C LYS A 162 -4.90 -15.15 18.98
N GLY A 163 -4.92 -16.35 18.42
CA GLY A 163 -4.42 -17.55 19.08
C GLY A 163 -5.28 -18.11 20.21
N ALA A 164 -6.46 -17.56 20.49
CA ALA A 164 -7.35 -18.07 21.55
C ALA A 164 -8.03 -19.41 21.21
N GLY A 165 -7.85 -19.92 19.99
CA GLY A 165 -8.43 -21.19 19.54
C GLY A 165 -9.90 -21.09 19.15
N GLY A 166 -10.52 -22.25 18.95
CA GLY A 166 -11.92 -22.34 18.52
C GLY A 166 -12.13 -22.09 17.01
N ASP A 167 -13.38 -22.25 16.58
CA ASP A 167 -13.81 -21.93 15.23
C ASP A 167 -14.57 -20.60 15.21
N LEU A 168 -13.91 -19.56 14.71
CA LEU A 168 -14.44 -18.21 14.75
C LEU A 168 -15.72 -18.06 13.91
N TYR A 169 -15.81 -18.76 12.78
CA TYR A 169 -17.00 -18.74 11.94
C TYR A 169 -18.16 -19.45 12.62
N ASN A 170 -17.92 -20.61 13.23
CA ASN A 170 -18.95 -21.30 14.01
C ASN A 170 -19.39 -20.49 15.24
N LEU A 171 -18.46 -19.83 15.94
CA LEU A 171 -18.81 -18.94 17.04
C LEU A 171 -19.69 -17.78 16.54
N TRP A 172 -19.31 -17.13 15.43
CA TRP A 172 -20.10 -16.05 14.84
C TRP A 172 -21.50 -16.51 14.42
N THR A 173 -21.59 -17.62 13.68
CA THR A 173 -22.83 -18.09 13.04
C THR A 173 -23.81 -18.80 13.97
N SER A 174 -23.32 -19.46 15.02
CA SER A 174 -24.16 -20.17 16.00
C SER A 174 -25.03 -19.22 16.82
N ASN A 175 -25.91 -19.78 17.66
CA ASN A 175 -26.67 -19.03 18.66
C ASN A 175 -25.95 -18.96 20.02
N GLN A 176 -24.69 -19.41 20.09
CA GLN A 176 -23.90 -19.31 21.31
C GLN A 176 -23.63 -17.83 21.64
N VAL A 177 -23.78 -17.51 22.92
CA VAL A 177 -23.29 -16.27 23.56
C VAL A 177 -22.04 -16.64 24.34
N LEU A 178 -21.03 -15.77 24.36
CA LEU A 178 -19.76 -16.05 25.02
C LEU A 178 -19.26 -14.81 25.75
N ASN A 179 -19.00 -14.96 27.05
CA ASN A 179 -18.39 -13.94 27.90
C ASN A 179 -19.13 -12.60 27.97
N GLU A 180 -20.45 -12.57 27.72
CA GLU A 180 -21.26 -11.33 27.70
C GLU A 180 -21.17 -10.54 29.03
N GLY A 181 -21.13 -11.23 30.16
CA GLY A 181 -20.98 -10.64 31.50
C GLY A 181 -19.53 -10.44 31.98
N ASN A 182 -18.52 -10.70 31.14
CA ASN A 182 -17.11 -10.62 31.54
C ASN A 182 -16.45 -9.34 30.99
N ALA A 183 -16.19 -8.36 31.88
CA ALA A 183 -15.58 -7.08 31.51
C ALA A 183 -14.17 -7.23 30.88
N LEU A 184 -13.38 -8.23 31.30
CA LEU A 184 -12.06 -8.48 30.71
C LEU A 184 -12.17 -8.98 29.27
N ALA A 185 -13.23 -9.74 28.96
CA ALA A 185 -13.50 -10.18 27.60
C ALA A 185 -14.01 -9.04 26.71
N GLN A 186 -14.56 -7.97 27.27
CA GLN A 186 -15.00 -6.78 26.54
C GLN A 186 -13.85 -5.80 26.25
N SER A 187 -12.77 -5.84 27.04
CA SER A 187 -11.58 -5.02 26.80
C SER A 187 -10.98 -5.28 25.41
N LEU A 188 -10.58 -4.22 24.71
CA LEU A 188 -9.90 -4.32 23.41
C LEU A 188 -8.42 -4.70 23.53
N GLU A 189 -7.91 -4.77 24.76
CA GLU A 189 -6.61 -5.34 25.04
C GLU A 189 -6.69 -6.89 25.01
N PRO A 190 -5.66 -7.58 24.48
CA PRO A 190 -5.59 -9.04 24.47
C PRO A 190 -5.17 -9.61 25.86
N THR A 191 -5.60 -8.99 26.95
CA THR A 191 -5.25 -9.41 28.33
C THR A 191 -5.92 -10.72 28.72
N LEU A 192 -7.10 -11.00 28.16
CA LEU A 192 -7.79 -12.27 28.27
C LEU A 192 -7.74 -13.00 26.92
N LEU A 193 -7.14 -14.19 26.91
CA LEU A 193 -7.04 -15.05 25.74
C LEU A 193 -8.35 -15.82 25.48
N GLU A 194 -9.45 -15.08 25.35
CA GLU A 194 -10.80 -15.61 25.11
C GLU A 194 -11.57 -14.71 24.16
N HIS A 195 -12.48 -15.31 23.41
CA HIS A 195 -13.40 -14.57 22.54
C HIS A 195 -14.57 -13.96 23.33
N TYR A 196 -15.28 -13.03 22.71
CA TYR A 196 -16.48 -12.40 23.24
C TYR A 196 -17.54 -12.35 22.15
N LYS A 197 -18.78 -12.70 22.51
CA LYS A 197 -19.94 -12.59 21.64
C LYS A 197 -21.20 -12.32 22.46
N THR A 198 -21.91 -11.27 22.09
CA THR A 198 -23.19 -10.87 22.70
C THR A 198 -24.39 -11.60 22.09
N SER A 199 -25.49 -11.59 22.83
CA SER A 199 -26.82 -11.98 22.36
C SER A 199 -27.33 -11.15 21.19
N VAL A 200 -26.91 -9.88 21.09
CA VAL A 200 -27.25 -8.94 20.01
C VAL A 200 -26.97 -9.51 18.61
N VAL A 201 -25.86 -10.24 18.44
CA VAL A 201 -25.50 -10.88 17.16
C VAL A 201 -26.57 -11.90 16.73
N ASN A 202 -27.18 -12.60 17.68
CA ASN A 202 -28.20 -13.61 17.42
C ASN A 202 -29.57 -12.96 17.18
N ASP A 203 -29.84 -11.85 17.86
CA ASP A 203 -31.08 -11.07 17.78
C ASP A 203 -30.99 -9.90 16.79
N TRP A 204 -30.09 -9.97 15.79
CA TRP A 204 -29.73 -8.88 14.86
C TRP A 204 -30.93 -8.02 14.39
N ALA A 205 -32.01 -8.67 13.94
CA ALA A 205 -33.20 -8.01 13.42
C ALA A 205 -33.97 -7.16 14.45
N LYS A 206 -33.78 -7.41 15.76
CA LYS A 206 -34.44 -6.69 16.86
C LYS A 206 -33.72 -5.39 17.26
N HIS A 207 -32.46 -5.20 16.85
CA HIS A 207 -31.60 -4.14 17.37
C HIS A 207 -31.51 -2.89 16.49
N ASN A 208 -32.23 -2.83 15.36
CA ASN A 208 -32.24 -1.67 14.44
C ASN A 208 -30.82 -1.15 14.12
N ILE A 209 -29.90 -2.07 13.83
CA ILE A 209 -28.49 -1.77 13.59
C ILE A 209 -28.37 -0.96 12.29
N LYS A 210 -27.91 0.29 12.39
CA LYS A 210 -27.72 1.17 11.22
C LYS A 210 -26.31 1.06 10.65
N TYR A 211 -25.32 0.96 11.54
CA TYR A 211 -23.92 0.86 11.16
C TYR A 211 -23.24 -0.27 11.87
N VAL A 212 -22.29 -0.91 11.18
CA VAL A 212 -21.38 -1.88 11.77
C VAL A 212 -19.95 -1.42 11.52
N LYS A 213 -19.14 -1.44 12.57
CA LYS A 213 -17.69 -1.18 12.50
C LYS A 213 -16.94 -2.49 12.71
N LEU A 214 -16.09 -2.88 11.77
CA LEU A 214 -15.04 -3.88 12.00
C LEU A 214 -13.73 -3.14 12.23
N ALA A 215 -13.05 -3.44 13.32
CA ALA A 215 -11.77 -2.85 13.66
C ALA A 215 -10.74 -3.92 14.07
N LEU A 216 -9.48 -3.71 13.69
CA LEU A 216 -8.35 -4.53 14.13
C LEU A 216 -7.44 -3.73 15.05
N TYR A 217 -6.98 -4.35 16.15
CA TYR A 217 -6.08 -3.73 17.12
C TYR A 217 -4.79 -4.53 17.26
N GLN A 218 -3.67 -3.83 17.35
CA GLN A 218 -2.34 -4.41 17.66
C GLN A 218 -1.74 -3.61 18.82
N GLY A 219 -1.54 -4.27 19.96
CA GLY A 219 -1.09 -3.62 21.21
C GLY A 219 -1.98 -2.46 21.65
N GLY A 220 -3.30 -2.64 21.63
CA GLY A 220 -4.28 -1.62 22.01
C GLY A 220 -4.56 -0.53 20.97
N ILE A 221 -3.74 -0.44 19.90
CA ILE A 221 -3.85 0.60 18.88
C ILE A 221 -4.70 0.11 17.71
N GLU A 222 -5.73 0.86 17.33
CA GLU A 222 -6.56 0.60 16.14
C GLU A 222 -5.71 0.74 14.86
N ARG A 223 -5.57 -0.35 14.10
CA ARG A 223 -4.73 -0.43 12.89
C ARG A 223 -5.53 -0.43 11.59
N LEU A 224 -6.74 -0.97 11.63
CA LEU A 224 -7.66 -1.03 10.49
C LEU A 224 -9.07 -0.78 11.01
N THR A 225 -9.83 0.04 10.29
CA THR A 225 -11.25 0.27 10.53
C THR A 225 -12.02 0.25 9.23
N LEU A 226 -13.09 -0.54 9.18
CA LEU A 226 -14.05 -0.61 8.09
C LEU A 226 -15.45 -0.32 8.66
N ILE A 227 -16.20 0.56 8.00
CA ILE A 227 -17.55 0.94 8.43
C ILE A 227 -18.55 0.54 7.34
N PHE A 228 -19.64 -0.09 7.74
CA PHE A 228 -20.65 -0.64 6.84
C PHE A 228 -22.04 -0.09 7.16
N ASN A 229 -22.87 0.02 6.12
CA ASN A 229 -24.31 0.22 6.20
C ASN A 229 -25.00 -1.11 6.51
N ALA A 230 -25.56 -1.20 7.72
CA ALA A 230 -26.24 -2.40 8.20
C ALA A 230 -27.76 -2.32 8.12
N VAL A 231 -28.32 -1.23 7.56
CA VAL A 231 -29.77 -1.12 7.37
C VAL A 231 -30.26 -2.26 6.47
N GLY A 232 -31.26 -3.00 6.97
CA GLY A 232 -31.82 -4.17 6.28
C GLY A 232 -30.82 -5.31 6.07
N SER A 233 -29.73 -5.36 6.84
CA SER A 233 -28.78 -6.47 6.82
C SER A 233 -29.18 -7.57 7.80
N ASP A 234 -28.52 -8.71 7.70
CA ASP A 234 -28.48 -9.74 8.73
C ASP A 234 -27.03 -9.93 9.23
N LYS A 235 -26.84 -10.82 10.21
CA LYS A 235 -25.54 -11.12 10.80
C LYS A 235 -24.49 -11.69 9.81
N MET A 236 -24.91 -12.12 8.62
CA MET A 236 -24.03 -12.71 7.59
C MET A 236 -23.74 -11.77 6.44
N ASN A 237 -24.69 -10.91 6.05
CA ASN A 237 -24.64 -10.12 4.83
C ASN A 237 -24.21 -8.65 5.03
N TRP A 238 -24.07 -8.18 6.28
CA TRP A 238 -23.62 -6.80 6.56
C TRP A 238 -22.19 -6.52 6.06
N PHE A 239 -21.35 -7.56 6.04
CA PHE A 239 -19.96 -7.49 5.59
C PHE A 239 -19.88 -7.78 4.10
N ALA A 240 -20.22 -6.76 3.30
CA ALA A 240 -20.26 -6.85 1.84
C ALA A 240 -19.78 -5.53 1.21
N LYS A 241 -19.29 -5.62 -0.04
CA LYS A 241 -18.72 -4.48 -0.77
C LYS A 241 -19.71 -3.33 -0.95
N ASP A 242 -20.94 -3.65 -1.33
CA ASP A 242 -22.03 -2.70 -1.58
C ASP A 242 -22.53 -2.00 -0.30
N ARG A 243 -22.22 -2.57 0.86
CA ARG A 243 -22.52 -2.00 2.17
C ARG A 243 -21.35 -1.21 2.76
N LEU A 244 -20.16 -1.25 2.16
CA LEU A 244 -18.98 -0.55 2.68
C LEU A 244 -19.16 0.97 2.53
N ILE A 245 -19.14 1.69 3.65
CA ILE A 245 -19.22 3.16 3.72
C ILE A 245 -17.81 3.78 3.77
N SER A 246 -16.94 3.21 4.61
CA SER A 246 -15.61 3.76 4.87
C SER A 246 -14.56 2.66 4.99
N SER A 247 -13.39 2.94 4.42
CA SER A 247 -12.23 2.06 4.38
C SER A 247 -10.96 2.90 4.18
N PRO A 248 -9.80 2.53 4.76
CA PRO A 248 -8.53 3.18 4.48
C PRO A 248 -7.96 2.79 3.10
N TYR A 249 -8.54 1.79 2.44
CA TYR A 249 -8.07 1.30 1.15
C TYR A 249 -8.72 2.08 0.00
N VAL A 250 -7.90 2.78 -0.78
CA VAL A 250 -8.40 3.64 -1.86
C VAL A 250 -8.84 2.85 -3.09
N ASP A 251 -8.24 1.68 -3.31
CA ASP A 251 -8.46 0.81 -4.47
C ASP A 251 -9.61 -0.20 -4.26
N ILE A 252 -10.14 -0.33 -3.05
CA ILE A 252 -11.16 -1.34 -2.71
C ILE A 252 -12.50 -1.09 -3.43
N TYR A 253 -12.80 0.18 -3.74
CA TYR A 253 -14.03 0.56 -4.43
C TYR A 253 -13.97 0.23 -5.93
N THR A 254 -12.80 0.44 -6.55
CA THR A 254 -12.61 0.28 -8.00
C THR A 254 -12.12 -1.11 -8.40
N SER A 255 -11.47 -1.84 -7.50
CA SER A 255 -10.94 -3.17 -7.79
C SER A 255 -12.04 -4.22 -8.05
N SER A 256 -11.72 -5.18 -8.92
CA SER A 256 -12.44 -6.45 -8.99
C SER A 256 -12.21 -7.23 -7.70
N ILE A 257 -13.27 -7.75 -7.10
CA ILE A 257 -13.24 -8.46 -5.83
C ILE A 257 -13.92 -9.82 -6.03
N ASN A 258 -13.20 -10.91 -5.77
CA ASN A 258 -13.75 -12.26 -5.88
C ASN A 258 -14.31 -12.78 -4.56
N PHE A 259 -13.84 -12.26 -3.42
CA PHE A 259 -14.43 -12.54 -2.10
C PHE A 259 -14.53 -11.26 -1.27
N PHE A 260 -15.73 -11.00 -0.75
CA PHE A 260 -16.00 -10.00 0.29
C PHE A 260 -17.12 -10.54 1.16
N SER A 261 -16.78 -11.43 2.09
CA SER A 261 -17.80 -12.05 2.96
C SER A 261 -17.19 -12.61 4.23
N ILE A 262 -18.05 -12.80 5.24
CA ILE A 262 -17.68 -13.45 6.51
C ILE A 262 -17.26 -14.91 6.26
N ARG A 263 -17.96 -15.61 5.38
CA ARG A 263 -17.65 -17.00 5.01
C ARG A 263 -16.33 -17.12 4.25
N GLY A 264 -15.97 -16.09 3.47
CA GLY A 264 -14.76 -16.03 2.67
C GLY A 264 -14.62 -17.22 1.73
N THR A 265 -13.52 -17.97 1.85
CA THR A 265 -13.25 -19.18 1.05
C THR A 265 -13.61 -20.43 1.85
N PRO A 266 -14.83 -20.99 1.73
CA PRO A 266 -15.11 -22.30 2.31
C PRO A 266 -14.27 -23.33 1.55
N SER A 267 -13.24 -23.90 2.18
CA SER A 267 -12.54 -25.04 1.59
C SER A 267 -13.54 -26.16 1.33
N SER A 268 -13.55 -26.66 0.10
CA SER A 268 -14.40 -27.74 -0.40
C SER A 268 -14.12 -29.12 0.24
N VAL A 269 -13.21 -29.18 1.21
CA VAL A 269 -12.92 -30.38 1.99
C VAL A 269 -13.31 -30.09 3.45
N SER A 270 -14.52 -30.51 3.83
CA SER A 270 -14.98 -30.65 5.22
C SER A 270 -14.68 -29.48 6.18
N GLY A 271 -15.15 -28.28 5.85
CA GLY A 271 -15.62 -27.30 6.84
C GLY A 271 -14.60 -26.70 7.82
N GLN A 272 -13.29 -26.93 7.67
CA GLN A 272 -12.29 -26.49 8.63
C GLN A 272 -11.24 -25.50 8.09
N TYR A 273 -11.12 -25.28 6.78
CA TYR A 273 -9.91 -24.65 6.19
C TYR A 273 -10.17 -23.29 5.52
N GLY A 274 -10.92 -22.40 6.17
CA GLY A 274 -11.34 -21.12 5.58
C GLY A 274 -10.54 -19.90 6.01
N ARG A 275 -10.36 -18.95 5.09
CA ARG A 275 -10.14 -17.53 5.43
C ARG A 275 -11.51 -16.92 5.68
N TYR A 276 -11.80 -16.59 6.93
CA TYR A 276 -13.02 -15.88 7.31
C TYR A 276 -12.81 -14.37 7.22
N PHE A 277 -13.90 -13.61 7.28
CA PHE A 277 -13.90 -12.14 7.15
C PHE A 277 -12.94 -11.69 6.03
N TYR A 278 -13.14 -12.27 4.85
CA TYR A 278 -12.13 -12.24 3.79
C TYR A 278 -12.48 -11.18 2.76
N ILE A 279 -11.53 -10.30 2.48
CA ILE A 279 -11.60 -9.28 1.44
C ILE A 279 -10.44 -9.53 0.47
N SER A 280 -10.78 -10.11 -0.69
CA SER A 280 -9.85 -10.62 -1.68
C SER A 280 -10.09 -9.98 -3.03
N GLN A 281 -9.00 -9.48 -3.62
CA GLN A 281 -8.99 -9.00 -5.00
C GLN A 281 -8.93 -10.19 -5.95
N SER A 282 -8.08 -11.18 -5.63
CA SER A 282 -7.98 -12.43 -6.37
C SER A 282 -7.48 -13.57 -5.48
N HIS A 283 -7.98 -14.78 -5.75
CA HIS A 283 -7.61 -16.00 -5.06
C HIS A 283 -7.34 -17.12 -6.08
N ASN A 284 -6.13 -17.12 -6.64
CA ASN A 284 -5.74 -18.00 -7.75
C ASN A 284 -4.48 -18.82 -7.39
N GLY A 285 -4.38 -19.19 -6.11
CA GLY A 285 -3.23 -19.86 -5.50
C GLY A 285 -2.25 -18.87 -4.87
N CYS A 286 -1.48 -19.33 -3.88
CA CYS A 286 -0.70 -18.48 -2.98
C CYS A 286 0.09 -17.35 -3.66
N PRO A 287 0.85 -17.57 -4.76
CA PRO A 287 1.62 -16.51 -5.41
C PRO A 287 0.77 -15.43 -6.09
N LYS A 288 -0.53 -15.70 -6.30
CA LYS A 288 -1.52 -14.84 -6.96
C LYS A 288 -2.69 -14.52 -6.02
N ASP A 289 -2.51 -14.71 -4.72
CA ASP A 289 -3.46 -14.24 -3.73
C ASP A 289 -3.20 -12.76 -3.48
N TYR A 290 -4.18 -11.92 -3.81
CA TYR A 290 -4.16 -10.49 -3.57
C TYR A 290 -5.36 -10.09 -2.73
N GLY A 291 -5.18 -9.18 -1.77
CA GLY A 291 -6.31 -8.70 -0.98
C GLY A 291 -5.92 -7.73 0.12
N TRP A 292 -6.90 -7.48 0.99
CA TRP A 292 -6.83 -6.45 2.01
C TRP A 292 -6.99 -6.99 3.42
N LEU A 293 -7.81 -8.03 3.62
CA LEU A 293 -8.09 -8.60 4.94
C LEU A 293 -8.30 -10.11 4.81
N ALA A 294 -7.68 -10.88 5.71
CA ALA A 294 -7.89 -12.31 5.85
C ALA A 294 -7.86 -12.72 7.31
N VAL A 295 -8.81 -13.56 7.73
CA VAL A 295 -8.82 -14.19 9.06
C VAL A 295 -8.70 -15.71 8.93
N PRO A 296 -7.48 -16.25 8.78
CA PRO A 296 -7.24 -17.68 8.86
C PRO A 296 -7.58 -18.24 10.24
N ASN A 297 -8.33 -19.35 10.25
CA ASN A 297 -8.67 -20.07 11.48
C ASN A 297 -7.82 -21.34 11.70
N ASN A 298 -6.98 -21.71 10.74
CA ASN A 298 -5.98 -22.77 10.85
C ASN A 298 -4.86 -22.61 9.82
N ALA A 299 -3.84 -23.45 9.95
CA ALA A 299 -2.73 -23.52 9.00
C ALA A 299 -3.21 -24.10 7.68
N PHE A 300 -2.71 -23.55 6.57
CA PHE A 300 -3.01 -24.06 5.24
C PHE A 300 -1.77 -24.12 4.34
N VAL A 301 -2.00 -24.19 3.03
CA VAL A 301 -0.96 -24.40 2.01
C VAL A 301 -0.04 -23.18 1.88
N CYS A 302 -0.57 -21.98 2.05
CA CYS A 302 0.22 -20.77 1.83
C CYS A 302 1.12 -20.46 3.03
N ALA A 303 2.38 -20.11 2.74
CA ALA A 303 3.36 -19.82 3.78
C ALA A 303 2.95 -18.65 4.68
N TYR A 304 2.26 -17.64 4.12
CA TYR A 304 1.76 -16.47 4.85
C TYR A 304 0.65 -16.80 5.85
N GLU A 305 0.14 -18.04 5.88
CA GLU A 305 -0.94 -18.48 6.77
C GLU A 305 -0.44 -19.38 7.90
N LYS A 306 0.88 -19.64 7.96
CA LYS A 306 1.46 -20.59 8.92
C LYS A 306 1.85 -19.88 10.22
N TYR A 307 0.99 -20.04 11.22
CA TYR A 307 1.13 -19.54 12.58
C TYR A 307 1.09 -20.64 13.63
N PRO A 308 1.69 -20.43 14.82
CA PRO A 308 1.68 -21.40 15.91
C PRO A 308 0.30 -21.54 16.59
N ALA A 309 -0.56 -20.53 16.49
CA ALA A 309 -1.90 -20.52 17.06
C ALA A 309 -2.87 -19.73 16.19
N TYR A 310 -4.17 -20.03 16.29
CA TYR A 310 -5.25 -19.45 15.51
C TYR A 310 -6.43 -19.02 16.40
N PRO A 311 -7.33 -18.15 15.94
CA PRO A 311 -7.31 -17.44 14.65
C PRO A 311 -6.14 -16.43 14.56
N VAL A 312 -5.84 -15.98 13.34
CA VAL A 312 -4.91 -14.86 13.09
C VAL A 312 -5.60 -13.80 12.23
N PHE A 313 -5.22 -12.54 12.41
CA PHE A 313 -5.87 -11.41 11.73
C PHE A 313 -4.84 -10.71 10.85
N LEU A 314 -4.89 -10.97 9.55
CA LEU A 314 -3.92 -10.45 8.58
C LEU A 314 -4.57 -9.34 7.76
N TYR A 315 -3.87 -8.22 7.59
CA TYR A 315 -4.38 -7.10 6.78
C TYR A 315 -3.28 -6.47 5.91
N ALA A 316 -3.69 -5.78 4.85
CA ALA A 316 -2.81 -4.91 4.08
C ALA A 316 -2.48 -3.66 4.92
N PRO A 317 -1.21 -3.39 5.26
CA PRO A 317 -0.86 -2.28 6.15
C PRO A 317 -0.85 -0.92 5.44
N GLY A 318 -0.84 -0.90 4.11
CA GLY A 318 -0.92 0.32 3.29
C GLY A 318 -2.37 0.66 2.90
N HIS A 319 -2.50 1.47 1.84
CA HIS A 319 -3.81 1.91 1.34
C HIS A 319 -4.31 1.12 0.12
N THR A 320 -3.68 0.00 -0.22
CA THR A 320 -4.02 -0.83 -1.38
C THR A 320 -3.93 -2.31 -1.08
N ALA A 321 -4.49 -3.14 -1.96
CA ALA A 321 -4.32 -4.59 -1.90
C ALA A 321 -2.83 -4.96 -1.95
N ILE A 322 -2.47 -6.01 -1.23
CA ILE A 322 -1.12 -6.59 -1.28
C ILE A 322 -1.17 -7.98 -1.89
N ASN A 323 -0.05 -8.41 -2.47
CA ASN A 323 0.18 -9.83 -2.75
C ASN A 323 0.57 -10.52 -1.43
N TRP A 324 -0.23 -11.48 -0.95
CA TRP A 324 0.00 -12.10 0.36
C TRP A 324 1.29 -12.93 0.42
N ALA A 325 1.77 -13.48 -0.70
CA ALA A 325 2.99 -14.29 -0.73
C ALA A 325 4.28 -13.48 -0.82
N LYS A 326 4.22 -12.23 -1.27
CA LYS A 326 5.40 -11.37 -1.52
C LYS A 326 5.42 -10.10 -0.68
N GLY A 327 4.26 -9.56 -0.38
CA GLY A 327 4.08 -8.32 0.36
C GLY A 327 4.25 -8.53 1.85
N LYS A 328 4.62 -7.47 2.56
CA LYS A 328 4.58 -7.44 4.02
C LYS A 328 3.13 -7.17 4.44
N HIS A 329 2.50 -8.14 5.09
CA HIS A 329 1.20 -7.96 5.72
C HIS A 329 1.33 -7.46 7.16
N GLY A 330 0.31 -6.75 7.63
CA GLY A 330 0.11 -6.44 9.03
C GLY A 330 -0.57 -7.60 9.74
N GLU A 331 -0.27 -7.73 11.03
CA GLU A 331 -0.97 -8.62 11.95
C GLU A 331 -1.66 -7.77 13.02
N ALA A 332 -2.74 -8.30 13.58
CA ALA A 332 -3.45 -7.74 14.72
C ALA A 332 -3.66 -8.79 15.81
N ASP A 333 -3.76 -8.33 17.05
CA ASP A 333 -4.01 -9.17 18.24
C ASP A 333 -5.51 -9.35 18.49
N VAL A 334 -6.33 -8.39 18.07
CA VAL A 334 -7.79 -8.37 18.28
C VAL A 334 -8.52 -7.96 17.01
N LEU A 335 -9.59 -8.68 16.69
CA LEU A 335 -10.64 -8.25 15.75
C LEU A 335 -11.89 -7.95 16.56
N ALA A 336 -12.42 -6.74 16.43
CA ALA A 336 -13.62 -6.30 17.14
C ALA A 336 -14.70 -5.84 16.17
N ILE A 337 -15.95 -6.18 16.46
CA ILE A 337 -17.12 -5.77 15.69
C ILE A 337 -18.09 -5.02 16.60
N PHE A 338 -18.46 -3.82 16.17
CA PHE A 338 -19.35 -2.92 16.91
C PHE A 338 -20.60 -2.61 16.10
N MET A 339 -21.70 -2.30 16.77
CA MET A 339 -22.90 -1.71 16.16
C MET A 339 -23.09 -0.27 16.58
N ALA A 340 -23.84 0.48 15.77
CA ALA A 340 -24.47 1.74 16.16
C ALA A 340 -25.91 1.79 15.63
N THR A 341 -26.81 2.40 16.41
CA THR A 341 -28.23 2.60 16.06
C THR A 341 -28.56 4.04 15.66
N GLU A 342 -27.62 4.98 15.79
CA GLU A 342 -27.81 6.42 15.58
C GLU A 342 -26.74 7.11 14.74
#